data_AF-A0A551YHS5-F1
#
_entry.id   AF-A0A551YHS5-F1
#
_cell.length_a   1.000
_cell.length_b   1.000
_cell.length_c   1.000
_cell.angle_alpha   90.00
_cell.angle_beta   90.00
_cell.angle_gamma   90.00
#
_symmetry.space_group_name_H-M   'P 1'
#
loop_
_entity.id
_entity.type
_entity.pdbx_description
1 polymer ?
#
loop_
_entity_poly.entity_id
_entity_poly.type
_entity_poly.pdbx_seq_one_letter_code
_entity_poly.pdbx_strand_id
1 'polypeptide(L)'
;MLKTLTSCLLALGATSLVGVIAPAQAFTPLSLTQTFNNPTAEDYHQFGNSVSLSGTSALIGAPYDNTGATSAGSAYLFDTTTGNLLQTFNNPTPEYFESFGYRVSLSGTSALIGAIGDDTGAANAGSVYLYEPVPQTVPEPSFTILGTGVVLGALPVLKKGKKTKDKDA
;
A
#
# COMPACT_ATOMS: atom_id res chain seq x y z
N MET A 1 48.00 -32.61 58.80
CA MET A 1 46.95 -33.12 59.72
C MET A 1 46.32 -31.94 60.44
N LEU A 2 45.12 -31.50 60.06
CA LEU A 2 44.12 -31.00 61.01
C LEU A 2 42.74 -30.99 60.36
N LYS A 3 41.81 -31.72 60.97
CA LYS A 3 40.39 -31.79 60.63
C LYS A 3 39.69 -30.58 61.28
N THR A 4 38.71 -29.99 60.64
CA THR A 4 37.72 -29.16 61.34
C THR A 4 36.32 -29.46 60.84
N LEU A 5 35.47 -29.71 61.83
CA LEU A 5 34.11 -30.21 61.75
C LEU A 5 33.10 -29.10 61.44
N THR A 6 32.06 -29.53 60.75
CA THR A 6 30.71 -28.96 60.64
C THR A 6 30.16 -28.45 61.98
N SER A 7 29.59 -27.24 62.03
CA SER A 7 28.25 -27.00 62.63
C SER A 7 27.72 -25.58 62.42
N CYS A 8 26.45 -25.54 62.00
CA CYS A 8 25.40 -24.59 62.34
C CYS A 8 25.48 -23.13 61.84
N LEU A 9 24.76 -22.84 60.76
CA LEU A 9 24.12 -21.54 60.58
C LEU A 9 22.69 -21.75 60.05
N LEU A 10 21.70 -21.43 60.89
CA LEU A 10 20.28 -21.36 60.55
C LEU A 10 19.87 -19.88 60.48
N ALA A 11 19.06 -19.57 59.46
CA ALA A 11 18.08 -18.47 59.36
C ALA A 11 18.65 -17.06 59.06
N LEU A 12 18.18 -16.25 58.08
CA LEU A 12 16.96 -16.24 57.25
C LEU A 12 17.25 -15.63 55.85
N GLY A 13 16.70 -16.27 54.81
CA GLY A 13 15.98 -15.62 53.69
C GLY A 13 16.63 -14.48 52.91
N ALA A 14 17.60 -14.80 52.05
CA ALA A 14 17.87 -13.95 50.89
C ALA A 14 16.85 -14.27 49.79
N THR A 15 15.75 -13.53 49.73
CA THR A 15 15.08 -13.29 48.44
C THR A 15 15.44 -11.88 48.02
N SER A 16 16.63 -11.72 47.46
CA SER A 16 16.91 -10.52 46.67
C SER A 16 15.88 -10.53 45.55
N LEU A 17 14.93 -9.60 45.63
CA LEU A 17 14.09 -9.23 44.51
C LEU A 17 15.08 -8.76 43.43
N VAL A 18 15.50 -9.66 42.54
CA VAL A 18 16.03 -9.25 41.24
C VAL A 18 14.83 -8.67 40.55
N GLY A 19 14.58 -7.38 40.81
CA GLY A 19 13.66 -6.59 40.04
C GLY A 19 14.12 -6.76 38.61
N VAL A 20 13.33 -7.50 37.83
CA VAL A 20 13.44 -7.46 36.38
C VAL A 20 13.04 -6.04 36.02
N ILE A 21 14.02 -5.14 36.03
CA ILE A 21 13.87 -3.82 35.46
C ILE A 21 13.75 -4.10 33.97
N ALA A 22 12.51 -4.21 33.48
CA ALA A 22 12.28 -4.23 32.05
C ALA A 22 13.04 -3.02 31.48
N PRO A 23 13.89 -3.19 30.45
CA PRO A 23 14.56 -2.05 29.85
C PRO A 23 13.46 -1.07 29.44
N ALA A 24 13.55 0.17 29.93
CA ALA A 24 12.68 1.24 29.49
C ALA A 24 12.71 1.23 27.95
N GLN A 25 11.54 1.07 27.32
CA GLN A 25 11.49 1.00 25.86
C GLN A 25 12.08 2.30 25.32
N ALA A 26 13.27 2.19 24.71
CA ALA A 26 13.92 3.33 24.10
C ALA A 26 13.06 3.78 22.92
N PHE A 27 12.66 5.04 22.95
CA PHE A 27 12.00 5.67 21.82
C PHE A 27 12.92 5.60 20.60
N THR A 28 12.45 5.00 19.50
CA THR A 28 13.12 5.05 18.20
C THR A 28 12.66 6.30 17.45
N PRO A 29 13.54 7.29 17.22
CA PRO A 29 13.16 8.51 16.52
C PRO A 29 12.77 8.22 15.07
N LEU A 30 11.80 8.98 14.56
CA LEU A 30 11.38 8.91 13.17
C LEU A 30 12.25 9.84 12.30
N SER A 31 12.56 9.39 11.09
CA SER A 31 13.19 10.22 10.04
C SER A 31 12.28 10.30 8.82
N LEU A 32 12.35 11.42 8.09
CA LEU A 32 11.65 11.55 6.82
C LEU A 32 12.30 10.62 5.78
N THR A 33 11.55 9.63 5.30
CA THR A 33 12.02 8.67 4.29
C THR A 33 11.46 8.94 2.90
N GLN A 34 10.23 9.44 2.81
CA GLN A 34 9.53 9.64 1.55
C GLN A 34 8.64 10.90 1.61
N THR A 35 8.58 11.60 0.47
CA THR A 35 7.61 12.66 0.22
C THR A 35 6.72 12.22 -0.95
N PHE A 36 5.40 12.26 -0.77
CA PHE A 36 4.43 12.01 -1.84
C PHE A 36 3.89 13.35 -2.32
N ASN A 37 4.00 13.61 -3.62
CA ASN A 37 3.51 14.83 -4.23
C ASN A 37 2.19 14.55 -4.95
N ASN A 38 1.33 15.57 -5.06
CA ASN A 38 0.10 15.47 -5.83
C ASN A 38 0.42 15.09 -7.30
N PRO A 39 -0.08 13.96 -7.83
CA PRO A 39 0.12 13.57 -9.23
C PRO A 39 -0.45 14.58 -10.24
N THR A 40 -1.47 15.35 -9.86
CA THR A 40 -2.19 16.32 -10.70
C THR A 40 -2.15 17.72 -10.09
N ALA A 41 -1.00 18.12 -9.53
CA ALA A 41 -0.88 19.36 -8.77
C ALA A 41 -1.44 20.61 -9.48
N GLU A 42 -2.53 21.16 -8.95
CA GLU A 42 -2.98 22.53 -9.19
C GLU A 42 -3.32 23.23 -7.86
N ASP A 43 -3.57 24.54 -7.96
CA ASP A 43 -3.94 25.36 -6.81
C ASP A 43 -5.19 24.80 -6.13
N TYR A 44 -5.16 24.83 -4.79
CA TYR A 44 -6.29 24.47 -3.93
C TYR A 44 -6.79 23.01 -3.98
N HIS A 45 -6.15 22.10 -4.71
CA HIS A 45 -6.56 20.66 -4.71
C HIS A 45 -6.52 19.98 -3.34
N GLN A 46 -5.73 20.53 -2.41
CA GLN A 46 -5.56 20.01 -1.04
C GLN A 46 -5.22 18.52 -0.98
N PHE A 47 -4.32 18.07 -1.86
CA PHE A 47 -3.71 16.76 -1.71
C PHE A 47 -3.09 16.60 -0.31
N GLY A 48 -3.42 15.51 0.38
CA GLY A 48 -3.04 15.31 1.78
C GLY A 48 -4.09 15.76 2.79
N ASN A 49 -5.27 16.21 2.36
CA ASN A 49 -6.38 16.57 3.26
C ASN A 49 -6.81 15.38 4.15
N SER A 50 -6.76 14.17 3.58
CA SER A 50 -7.00 12.93 4.31
C SER A 50 -5.95 11.89 3.92
N VAL A 51 -5.50 11.11 4.92
CA VAL A 51 -4.46 10.09 4.73
C VAL A 51 -4.80 8.82 5.51
N SER A 52 -4.53 7.66 4.92
CA SER A 52 -4.65 6.35 5.58
C SER A 52 -3.53 5.42 5.15
N LEU A 53 -3.02 4.62 6.08
CA LEU A 53 -1.90 3.71 5.87
C LEU A 53 -2.30 2.27 6.24
N SER A 54 -1.90 1.32 5.40
CA SER A 54 -2.04 -0.12 5.66
C SER A 54 -0.86 -0.84 5.03
N GLY A 55 -0.04 -1.51 5.85
CA GLY A 55 1.18 -2.17 5.37
C GLY A 55 2.12 -1.19 4.66
N THR A 56 2.42 -1.45 3.39
CA THR A 56 3.27 -0.61 2.52
C THR A 56 2.46 0.27 1.58
N SER A 57 1.18 0.53 1.88
CA SER A 57 0.29 1.32 1.03
C SER A 57 -0.22 2.55 1.78
N ALA A 58 -0.19 3.70 1.10
CA ALA A 58 -0.73 4.97 1.57
C ALA A 58 -1.84 5.45 0.65
N LEU A 59 -3.04 5.63 1.18
CA LEU A 59 -4.16 6.25 0.47
C LEU A 59 -4.26 7.72 0.89
N ILE A 60 -4.21 8.63 -0.08
CA ILE A 60 -4.16 10.07 0.14
C ILE A 60 -5.26 10.76 -0.67
N GLY A 61 -6.11 11.53 0.00
CA GLY A 61 -7.20 12.28 -0.63
C GLY A 61 -6.78 13.68 -1.10
N ALA A 62 -7.39 14.12 -2.21
CA ALA A 62 -7.32 15.46 -2.78
C ALA A 62 -8.76 15.92 -3.13
N PRO A 63 -9.56 16.33 -2.13
CA PRO A 63 -11.00 16.57 -2.31
C PRO A 63 -11.34 17.68 -3.32
N TYR A 64 -10.42 18.58 -3.61
CA TYR A 64 -10.68 19.69 -4.53
C TYR A 64 -9.94 19.54 -5.85
N ASP A 65 -9.45 18.34 -6.15
CA ASP A 65 -8.97 17.99 -7.48
C ASP A 65 -10.09 18.19 -8.52
N ASN A 66 -9.72 18.75 -9.67
CA ASN A 66 -10.66 19.16 -10.71
C ASN A 66 -10.86 18.11 -11.82
N THR A 67 -10.40 16.87 -11.60
CA THR A 67 -10.56 15.80 -12.58
C THR A 67 -12.05 15.50 -12.79
N GLY A 68 -12.53 15.63 -14.03
CA GLY A 68 -13.94 15.40 -14.39
C GLY A 68 -14.82 16.64 -14.19
N ALA A 69 -14.82 17.25 -13.01
CA ALA A 69 -15.55 18.49 -12.72
C ALA A 69 -14.83 19.32 -11.62
N THR A 70 -15.22 20.60 -11.48
CA THR A 70 -14.63 21.49 -10.47
C THR A 70 -14.85 20.95 -9.07
N SER A 71 -13.75 20.71 -8.34
CA SER A 71 -13.80 20.15 -6.99
C SER A 71 -14.58 18.82 -6.90
N ALA A 72 -14.56 18.02 -7.98
CA ALA A 72 -15.11 16.67 -7.96
C ALA A 72 -14.34 15.77 -6.98
N GLY A 73 -13.02 16.00 -6.88
CA GLY A 73 -12.11 15.34 -5.96
C GLY A 73 -11.56 14.01 -6.47
N SER A 74 -10.39 13.65 -5.94
CA SER A 74 -9.65 12.44 -6.28
C SER A 74 -8.97 11.86 -5.04
N ALA A 75 -8.59 10.58 -5.08
CA ALA A 75 -7.72 9.95 -4.10
C ALA A 75 -6.65 9.08 -4.77
N TYR A 76 -5.50 8.94 -4.12
CA TYR A 76 -4.30 8.37 -4.71
C TYR A 76 -3.70 7.33 -3.77
N LEU A 77 -3.44 6.12 -4.30
CA LEU A 77 -2.78 5.04 -3.58
C LEU A 77 -1.31 5.00 -3.98
N PHE A 78 -0.43 5.11 -3.00
CA PHE A 78 1.01 5.02 -3.18
C PHE A 78 1.61 3.81 -2.48
N ASP A 79 2.69 3.29 -3.05
CA ASP A 79 3.59 2.37 -2.37
C ASP A 79 4.58 3.15 -1.50
N THR A 80 4.61 2.87 -0.20
CA THR A 80 5.43 3.62 0.76
C THR A 80 6.90 3.22 0.78
N THR A 81 7.26 2.12 0.12
CA THR A 81 8.64 1.63 0.04
C THR A 81 9.35 2.23 -1.17
N THR A 82 8.63 2.36 -2.28
CA THR A 82 9.17 2.80 -3.57
C THR A 82 8.79 4.23 -3.92
N GLY A 83 7.73 4.78 -3.32
CA GLY A 83 7.18 6.10 -3.67
C GLY A 83 6.26 6.08 -4.89
N ASN A 84 6.03 4.92 -5.51
CA ASN A 84 5.27 4.81 -6.75
C ASN A 84 3.78 5.03 -6.53
N LEU A 85 3.14 5.75 -7.45
CA LEU A 85 1.68 5.79 -7.55
C LEU A 85 1.20 4.43 -8.08
N LEU A 86 0.40 3.74 -7.26
CA LEU A 86 -0.18 2.44 -7.60
C LEU A 86 -1.52 2.59 -8.30
N GLN A 87 -2.35 3.52 -7.84
CA GLN A 87 -3.69 3.72 -8.38
C GLN A 87 -4.20 5.14 -8.11
N THR A 88 -4.96 5.67 -9.06
CA THR A 88 -5.78 6.87 -8.89
C THR A 88 -7.25 6.47 -8.83
N PHE A 89 -7.96 7.03 -7.86
CA PHE A 89 -9.40 6.92 -7.71
C PHE A 89 -10.00 8.30 -8.01
N ASN A 90 -10.70 8.40 -9.12
CA ASN A 90 -11.50 9.59 -9.44
C ASN A 90 -12.94 9.35 -8.97
N ASN A 91 -13.66 10.44 -8.73
CA ASN A 91 -15.10 10.36 -8.49
C ASN A 91 -15.79 9.59 -9.65
N PRO A 92 -16.58 8.52 -9.35
CA PRO A 92 -17.28 7.75 -10.39
C PRO A 92 -18.34 8.52 -11.16
N THR A 93 -18.95 9.53 -10.55
CA THR A 93 -20.01 10.37 -11.12
C THR A 93 -19.68 11.85 -10.90
N PRO A 94 -18.61 12.37 -11.51
CA PRO A 94 -18.05 13.66 -11.13
C PRO A 94 -19.01 14.83 -11.44
N GLU A 95 -19.44 15.51 -10.38
CA GLU A 95 -20.18 16.76 -10.42
C GLU A 95 -19.47 17.86 -9.60
N TYR A 96 -20.03 19.06 -9.62
CA TYR A 96 -19.45 20.22 -8.98
C TYR A 96 -19.47 20.07 -7.44
N PHE A 97 -18.31 20.27 -6.81
CA PHE A 97 -18.16 20.34 -5.35
C PHE A 97 -18.46 19.06 -4.56
N GLU A 98 -18.47 17.88 -5.20
CA GLU A 98 -18.75 16.61 -4.51
C GLU A 98 -17.67 16.20 -3.50
N SER A 99 -16.45 16.72 -3.66
CA SER A 99 -15.36 16.54 -2.71
C SER A 99 -14.96 15.08 -2.46
N PHE A 100 -14.87 14.26 -3.51
CA PHE A 100 -14.39 12.87 -3.41
C PHE A 100 -12.95 12.81 -2.89
N GLY A 101 -12.67 11.94 -1.93
CA GLY A 101 -11.38 11.91 -1.24
C GLY A 101 -11.32 12.83 -0.01
N TYR A 102 -12.44 13.44 0.41
CA TYR A 102 -12.49 14.23 1.63
C TYR A 102 -12.22 13.37 2.88
N ARG A 103 -12.62 12.09 2.87
CA ARG A 103 -12.26 11.10 3.88
C ARG A 103 -11.82 9.81 3.19
N VAL A 104 -10.73 9.23 3.67
CA VAL A 104 -10.21 7.97 3.17
C VAL A 104 -9.92 7.01 4.32
N SER A 105 -10.12 5.72 4.07
CA SER A 105 -9.74 4.64 4.99
C SER A 105 -9.20 3.47 4.18
N LEU A 106 -8.09 2.89 4.66
CA LEU A 106 -7.44 1.75 4.03
C LEU A 106 -7.29 0.64 5.07
N SER A 107 -7.71 -0.58 4.72
CA SER A 107 -7.53 -1.77 5.55
C SER A 107 -7.18 -2.97 4.68
N GLY A 108 -5.97 -3.50 4.85
CA GLY A 108 -5.43 -4.51 3.96
C GLY A 108 -5.39 -4.00 2.52
N THR A 109 -6.16 -4.62 1.64
CA THR A 109 -6.31 -4.26 0.22
C THR A 109 -7.63 -3.55 -0.11
N SER A 110 -8.49 -3.30 0.89
CA SER A 110 -9.77 -2.63 0.69
C SER A 110 -9.67 -1.16 1.08
N ALA A 111 -10.26 -0.28 0.25
CA ALA A 111 -10.27 1.16 0.46
C ALA A 111 -11.70 1.70 0.51
N LEU A 112 -11.96 2.61 1.45
CA LEU A 112 -13.18 3.42 1.50
C LEU A 112 -12.82 4.86 1.21
N ILE A 113 -13.56 5.49 0.31
CA ILE A 113 -13.38 6.90 -0.06
C ILE A 113 -14.73 7.61 0.00
N GLY A 114 -14.81 8.69 0.76
CA GLY A 114 -16.02 9.50 0.89
C GLY A 114 -16.03 10.70 -0.07
N ALA A 115 -17.21 10.99 -0.59
CA ALA A 115 -17.57 12.22 -1.30
C ALA A 115 -18.72 12.89 -0.52
N ILE A 116 -18.40 13.93 0.25
CA ILE A 116 -19.37 14.53 1.20
C ILE A 116 -20.44 15.39 0.50
N GLY A 117 -20.13 15.93 -0.68
CA GLY A 117 -21.05 16.76 -1.46
C GLY A 117 -21.83 15.99 -2.53
N ASP A 118 -21.70 14.66 -2.57
CA ASP A 118 -22.42 13.82 -3.54
C ASP A 118 -23.94 13.95 -3.36
N ASP A 119 -24.64 14.16 -4.48
CA ASP A 119 -26.09 14.45 -4.52
C ASP A 119 -26.95 13.18 -4.75
N THR A 120 -26.35 11.98 -4.70
CA THR A 120 -27.08 10.74 -4.93
C THR A 120 -28.14 10.52 -3.85
N GLY A 121 -29.41 10.49 -4.26
CA GLY A 121 -30.57 10.24 -3.40
C GLY A 121 -31.14 11.51 -2.74
N ALA A 122 -30.31 12.50 -2.41
CA ALA A 122 -30.72 13.84 -1.99
C ALA A 122 -29.55 14.84 -2.09
N ALA A 123 -29.87 16.15 -2.12
CA ALA A 123 -28.86 17.21 -2.19
C ALA A 123 -27.89 17.14 -0.99
N ASN A 124 -26.59 17.06 -1.29
CA ASN A 124 -25.46 16.91 -0.39
C ASN A 124 -25.65 15.76 0.63
N ALA A 125 -26.28 14.67 0.21
CA ALA A 125 -26.46 13.49 1.06
C ALA A 125 -25.11 12.83 1.39
N GLY A 126 -24.16 12.96 0.47
CA GLY A 126 -22.85 12.33 0.55
C GLY A 126 -22.90 10.84 0.21
N SER A 127 -21.80 10.34 -0.31
CA SER A 127 -21.61 8.94 -0.70
C SER A 127 -20.28 8.41 -0.21
N VAL A 128 -20.20 7.10 0.02
CA VAL A 128 -18.94 6.40 0.33
C VAL A 128 -18.77 5.23 -0.61
N TYR A 129 -17.59 5.16 -1.21
CA TYR A 129 -17.22 4.21 -2.24
C TYR A 129 -16.26 3.18 -1.67
N LEU A 130 -16.63 1.89 -1.76
CA LEU A 130 -15.78 0.76 -1.39
C LEU A 130 -15.05 0.23 -2.64
N TYR A 131 -13.73 0.15 -2.55
CA TYR A 131 -12.87 -0.47 -3.54
C TYR A 131 -12.27 -1.73 -2.96
N GLU A 132 -12.50 -2.85 -3.65
CA GLU A 132 -11.94 -4.16 -3.34
C GLU A 132 -10.99 -4.61 -4.46
N PRO A 133 -9.99 -5.45 -4.15
CA PRO A 133 -9.13 -6.01 -5.17
C PRO A 133 -9.95 -6.89 -6.12
N VAL A 134 -9.82 -6.63 -7.42
CA VAL A 134 -10.41 -7.50 -8.44
C VAL A 134 -9.59 -8.80 -8.45
N PRO A 135 -10.20 -9.98 -8.17
CA PRO A 135 -9.50 -11.24 -8.29
C PRO A 135 -8.99 -11.38 -9.72
N GLN A 136 -7.67 -11.46 -9.88
CA GLN A 136 -7.09 -11.76 -11.18
C GLN A 136 -7.49 -13.20 -11.50
N THR A 137 -8.50 -13.38 -12.35
CA THR A 137 -8.75 -14.66 -13.00
C THR A 137 -7.60 -14.86 -13.96
N VAL A 138 -6.53 -15.52 -13.49
CA VAL A 138 -5.51 -16.02 -14.40
C VAL A 138 -6.27 -16.97 -15.32
N PRO A 139 -6.40 -16.68 -16.63
CA PRO A 139 -7.00 -17.64 -17.52
C PRO A 139 -6.13 -18.89 -17.42
N GLU A 140 -6.67 -19.95 -16.85
CA GLU A 140 -6.05 -21.27 -16.88
C GLU A 140 -5.56 -21.49 -18.31
N PRO A 141 -4.27 -21.82 -18.53
CA PRO A 141 -3.82 -22.16 -19.86
C PRO A 141 -4.62 -23.39 -20.30
N SER A 142 -5.62 -23.17 -21.14
CA SER A 142 -6.46 -24.22 -21.69
C SER A 142 -5.65 -24.97 -22.76
N PHE A 143 -4.84 -25.92 -22.30
CA PHE A 143 -4.23 -26.88 -23.19
C PHE A 143 -5.31 -27.87 -23.64
N THR A 144 -5.85 -27.67 -24.83
CA THR A 144 -6.61 -28.72 -25.52
C THR A 144 -5.60 -29.73 -26.07
N ILE A 145 -5.45 -30.87 -25.40
CA ILE A 145 -4.67 -32.00 -25.93
C ILE A 145 -5.50 -32.67 -27.01
N LEU A 146 -5.26 -32.31 -28.27
CA LEU A 146 -5.77 -33.03 -29.44
C LEU A 146 -4.89 -34.27 -29.69
N GLY A 147 -5.12 -35.33 -28.90
CA GLY A 147 -4.45 -36.61 -29.12
C GLY A 147 -2.98 -36.65 -28.72
N THR A 148 -2.35 -37.82 -28.87
CA THR A 148 -1.06 -38.24 -28.32
C THR A 148 0.17 -37.51 -28.88
N GLY A 149 0.25 -36.19 -28.73
CA GLY A 149 1.41 -35.39 -29.11
C GLY A 149 1.40 -34.01 -28.48
N VAL A 150 2.37 -33.74 -27.60
CA VAL A 150 2.63 -32.41 -27.06
C VAL A 150 3.18 -31.53 -28.19
N VAL A 151 2.40 -30.58 -28.68
CA VAL A 151 2.93 -29.50 -29.53
C VAL A 151 3.45 -28.40 -28.60
N LEU A 152 4.77 -28.32 -28.43
CA LEU A 152 5.41 -27.15 -27.83
C LEU A 152 5.19 -25.93 -28.75
N GLY A 153 4.17 -25.14 -28.44
CA GLY A 153 3.92 -23.84 -29.05
C GLY A 153 4.98 -22.82 -28.62
N ALA A 154 5.97 -22.64 -29.49
CA ALA A 154 6.77 -21.43 -29.71
C ALA A 154 7.21 -20.59 -28.49
N LEU A 155 8.46 -20.78 -28.05
CA LEU A 155 9.26 -19.68 -27.50
C LEU A 155 9.44 -18.62 -28.61
N PRO A 156 9.31 -17.31 -28.32
CA PRO A 156 9.78 -16.30 -29.25
C PRO A 156 11.32 -16.40 -29.35
N VAL A 157 11.80 -16.94 -30.47
CA VAL A 157 13.23 -17.00 -30.79
C VAL A 157 13.75 -15.57 -30.92
N LEU A 158 14.67 -15.19 -30.02
CA LEU A 158 15.52 -14.01 -30.16
C LEU A 158 16.16 -14.01 -31.55
N LYS A 159 15.83 -13.00 -32.36
CA LYS A 159 16.49 -12.74 -33.65
C LYS A 159 17.92 -12.23 -33.37
N LYS A 160 18.88 -13.15 -33.27
CA LYS A 160 20.31 -12.79 -33.14
C LYS A 160 20.79 -12.24 -34.48
N GLY A 161 21.19 -10.97 -34.48
CA GLY A 161 21.67 -10.26 -35.67
C GLY A 161 22.89 -10.94 -36.31
N LYS A 162 22.89 -11.04 -37.64
CA LYS A 162 24.06 -11.45 -38.42
C LYS A 162 24.71 -10.19 -39.00
N LYS A 163 25.85 -9.83 -38.44
CA LYS A 163 26.82 -8.88 -39.00
C LYS A 163 27.80 -9.63 -39.92
N THR A 164 28.31 -8.89 -40.90
CA THR A 164 29.50 -9.13 -41.78
C THR A 164 29.28 -10.11 -42.95
N LYS A 165 29.94 -10.00 -44.11
CA LYS A 165 30.85 -9.02 -44.77
C LYS A 165 31.01 -9.48 -46.23
N ASP A 166 31.38 -8.55 -47.11
CA ASP A 166 32.14 -8.69 -48.38
C ASP A 166 31.67 -9.70 -49.46
N LYS A 167 31.46 -9.20 -50.69
CA LYS A 167 32.41 -9.34 -51.83
C LYS A 167 31.77 -8.91 -53.17
N ASP A 168 32.41 -7.90 -53.78
CA ASP A 168 32.78 -7.76 -55.19
C ASP A 168 31.87 -8.32 -56.30
N ALA A 169 31.26 -7.41 -57.08
CA ALA A 169 31.27 -7.39 -58.56
C ALA A 169 30.83 -6.00 -59.05
#